data_AF-A0AA36D2S7-F1
#
_entry.id   AF-A0AA36D2S7-F1
#
_cell.length_a   1.000
_cell.length_b   1.000
_cell.length_c   1.000
_cell.angle_alpha   90.00
_cell.angle_beta   90.00
_cell.angle_gamma   90.00
#
_symmetry.space_group_name_H-M   'P 1'
#
loop_
_entity.id
_entity.type
_entity.pdbx_description
1 polymer ?
#
loop_
_entity_poly.entity_id
_entity_poly.type
_entity_poly.pdbx_seq_one_letter_code
_entity_poly.pdbx_strand_id
1 'polypeptide(L)'
;MATQDSRTAFTKDKGHFTIHGCGDDHDFLPGVLPDNRPDPYLKIYHQCNDDDEMTRIDLPRVFSPKKQKFRRPIFLDLDDDTDESNENTELV
;
A
#
# COMPACT_ATOMS: atom_id res chain seq x y z
N MET A 1 -8.42 16.53 -9.19
CA MET A 1 -9.30 15.39 -8.85
C MET A 1 -8.43 14.16 -8.98
N ALA A 2 -8.22 13.41 -7.90
CA ALA A 2 -7.41 12.19 -7.92
C ALA A 2 -8.21 11.08 -8.62
N THR A 3 -7.64 10.47 -9.66
CA THR A 3 -8.26 9.31 -10.30
C THR A 3 -7.65 8.08 -9.66
N GLN A 4 -8.36 7.46 -8.72
CA GLN A 4 -7.88 6.27 -8.04
C GLN A 4 -7.94 5.07 -8.99
N ASP A 5 -6.81 4.69 -9.60
CA ASP A 5 -6.67 3.40 -10.30
C ASP A 5 -6.40 2.32 -9.24
N SER A 6 -7.47 1.73 -8.71
CA SER A 6 -7.35 0.60 -7.79
C SER A 6 -7.01 -0.67 -8.57
N ARG A 7 -5.88 -1.29 -8.22
CA ARG A 7 -5.50 -2.62 -8.72
C ARG A 7 -5.75 -3.66 -7.65
N THR A 8 -6.15 -4.85 -8.07
CA THR A 8 -6.42 -5.97 -7.17
C THR A 8 -5.61 -7.17 -7.60
N ALA A 9 -5.08 -7.88 -6.61
CA ALA A 9 -4.41 -9.16 -6.80
C ALA A 9 -4.85 -10.10 -5.68
N PHE A 10 -4.94 -11.39 -6.00
CA PHE A 10 -5.12 -12.44 -5.01
C PHE A 10 -3.75 -13.04 -4.68
N THR A 11 -3.55 -13.42 -3.41
CA THR A 11 -2.38 -14.17 -3.01
C THR A 11 -2.36 -15.53 -3.70
N LYS A 12 -1.16 -16.02 -4.01
CA LYS A 12 -0.92 -17.36 -4.56
C LYS A 12 -0.52 -18.32 -3.44
N ASP A 13 -0.13 -19.55 -3.80
CA ASP A 13 0.45 -20.52 -2.87
C ASP A 13 1.48 -19.87 -1.95
N LYS A 14 1.32 -20.12 -0.65
CA LYS A 14 2.15 -19.56 0.44
C LYS A 14 2.01 -18.05 0.69
N GLY A 15 0.92 -17.42 0.24
CA GLY A 15 0.60 -16.03 0.60
C GLY A 15 1.35 -14.96 -0.21
N HIS A 16 2.10 -15.34 -1.25
CA HIS A 16 2.82 -14.38 -2.08
C HIS A 16 1.89 -13.60 -3.01
N PHE A 17 2.12 -12.29 -3.13
CA PHE A 17 1.42 -11.44 -4.09
C PHE A 17 2.38 -10.49 -4.80
N THR A 18 1.92 -9.94 -5.92
CA THR A 18 2.60 -8.87 -6.65
C THR A 18 1.53 -8.03 -7.31
N ILE A 19 1.55 -6.72 -7.05
CA ILE A 19 0.61 -5.75 -7.59
C ILE A 19 1.38 -4.70 -8.38
N HIS A 20 0.85 -4.34 -9.55
CA HIS A 20 1.36 -3.25 -10.36
C HIS A 20 0.19 -2.31 -10.63
N GLY A 21 0.36 -1.03 -10.30
CA GLY A 21 -0.64 0.00 -10.53
C GLY A 21 0.02 1.33 -10.86
N CYS A 22 -0.76 2.18 -11.52
CA CYS A 22 -0.40 3.56 -11.79
C CYS A 22 -1.30 4.47 -10.94
N GLY A 23 -0.86 5.68 -10.64
CA GLY A 23 -1.72 6.74 -10.12
C GLY A 23 -1.61 7.92 -11.06
N ASP A 24 -2.75 8.50 -11.44
CA ASP A 24 -2.79 9.74 -12.21
C ASP A 24 -3.70 10.74 -11.49
N ASP A 25 -3.03 11.67 -10.83
CA ASP A 25 -3.60 12.64 -9.95
C ASP A 25 -3.57 14.00 -10.61
N HIS A 26 -4.75 14.54 -10.93
CA HIS A 26 -4.83 15.77 -11.71
C HIS A 26 -4.77 17.02 -10.82
N ASP A 27 -3.77 17.86 -11.06
CA ASP A 27 -3.63 19.20 -10.52
C ASP A 27 -4.62 20.15 -11.19
N PHE A 28 -5.50 20.75 -10.38
CA PHE A 28 -6.49 21.71 -10.88
C PHE A 28 -5.85 22.98 -11.46
N LEU A 29 -4.68 23.40 -10.92
CA LEU A 29 -3.89 24.56 -11.39
C LEU A 29 -2.38 24.25 -11.34
N PRO A 30 -1.79 23.73 -12.44
CA PRO A 30 -0.38 23.40 -12.51
C PRO A 30 0.51 24.63 -12.25
N GLY A 31 1.43 24.53 -11.29
CA GLY A 31 2.39 25.59 -10.96
C GLY A 31 1.90 26.68 -9.98
N VAL A 32 0.64 26.63 -9.54
CA VAL A 32 0.10 27.51 -8.49
C VAL A 32 -0.18 26.74 -7.20
N LEU A 33 -0.67 25.51 -7.33
CA LEU A 33 -0.89 24.60 -6.20
C LEU A 33 0.20 23.53 -6.16
N PRO A 34 0.47 22.94 -4.98
CA PRO A 34 1.42 21.84 -4.85
C PRO A 34 1.02 20.66 -5.73
N ASP A 35 2.01 19.98 -6.32
CA ASP A 35 1.81 18.75 -7.09
C ASP A 35 0.95 17.75 -6.29
N ASN A 36 -0.16 17.32 -6.87
CA ASN A 36 -0.97 16.22 -6.38
C ASN A 36 -0.27 14.92 -6.75
N ARG A 37 0.57 14.41 -5.84
CA ARG A 37 1.33 13.18 -6.07
C ARG A 37 0.58 11.99 -5.48
N PRO A 38 0.57 10.83 -6.16
CA PRO A 38 -0.02 9.62 -5.61
C PRO A 38 0.52 9.27 -4.23
N ASP A 39 -0.38 8.87 -3.33
CA ASP A 39 -0.05 8.41 -1.99
C ASP A 39 -0.52 6.96 -1.79
N PRO A 40 0.34 5.97 -2.09
CA PRO A 40 -0.08 4.59 -2.20
C PRO A 40 -0.32 3.92 -0.84
N TYR A 41 -1.28 3.01 -0.79
CA TYR A 41 -1.52 2.11 0.34
C TYR A 41 -1.98 0.74 -0.17
N LEU A 42 -1.78 -0.30 0.65
CA LEU A 42 -2.42 -1.60 0.44
C LEU A 42 -3.66 -1.71 1.30
N LYS A 43 -4.71 -2.27 0.71
CA LYS A 43 -5.91 -2.72 1.40
C LYS A 43 -6.00 -4.23 1.22
N ILE A 44 -5.81 -4.97 2.30
CA ILE A 44 -5.82 -6.43 2.30
C ILE A 44 -7.12 -6.88 2.97
N TYR A 45 -7.97 -7.55 2.21
CA TYR A 45 -9.14 -8.23 2.75
C TYR A 45 -8.77 -9.68 3.04
N HIS A 46 -9.07 -10.16 4.24
CA HIS A 46 -8.71 -11.50 4.71
C HIS A 46 -9.72 -12.03 5.72
N GLN A 47 -9.56 -13.29 6.09
CA GLN A 47 -10.39 -13.98 7.08
C GLN A 47 -9.52 -14.67 8.12
N CYS A 48 -8.55 -13.94 8.69
CA CYS A 48 -7.50 -14.57 9.50
C CYS A 48 -8.00 -14.82 10.92
N ASN A 49 -8.70 -13.84 11.49
CA ASN A 49 -9.34 -13.96 12.81
C ASN A 49 -10.87 -14.05 12.70
N ASP A 50 -11.50 -13.34 11.76
CA ASP A 50 -12.96 -13.30 11.54
C ASP A 50 -13.34 -13.40 10.06
N ASP A 51 -14.64 -13.58 9.75
CA ASP A 51 -15.14 -13.81 8.38
C ASP A 51 -14.97 -12.63 7.41
N ASP A 52 -14.70 -11.41 7.88
CA ASP A 52 -14.57 -10.21 7.03
C ASP A 52 -13.65 -9.15 7.68
N GLU A 53 -12.33 -9.31 7.53
CA GLU A 53 -11.34 -8.37 8.06
C GLU A 53 -10.64 -7.55 6.96
N MET A 54 -10.11 -6.40 7.38
CA MET A 54 -9.42 -5.46 6.50
C MET A 54 -8.19 -4.85 7.18
N THR A 55 -7.00 -5.17 6.67
CA THR A 55 -5.75 -4.50 7.05
C THR A 55 -5.42 -3.40 6.04
N ARG A 56 -5.11 -2.21 6.54
CA ARG A 56 -4.54 -1.11 5.75
C ARG A 56 -3.05 -0.98 6.04
N ILE A 57 -2.23 -0.87 4.99
CA ILE A 57 -0.79 -0.63 5.12
C ILE A 57 -0.42 0.57 4.26
N ASP A 58 0.03 1.65 4.88
CA ASP A 58 0.54 2.81 4.14
C ASP A 58 1.90 2.50 3.52
N LEU A 59 2.11 2.97 2.29
CA LEU A 59 3.34 2.72 1.55
C LEU A 59 4.12 4.03 1.35
N PRO A 60 5.46 4.01 1.39
CA PRO A 60 6.27 5.13 0.94
C PRO A 60 6.02 5.40 -0.55
N ARG A 61 6.14 6.68 -0.94
CA ARG A 61 6.02 7.14 -2.33
C ARG A 61 7.22 6.71 -3.18
N VAL A 62 7.26 5.44 -3.55
CA VAL A 62 8.26 4.82 -4.40
C VAL A 62 7.61 4.39 -5.71
N PHE A 63 8.02 5.00 -6.82
CA PHE A 63 7.44 4.76 -8.14
C PHE A 63 8.47 4.17 -9.12
N SER A 64 7.97 3.68 -10.26
CA SER A 64 8.77 3.15 -11.36
C SER A 64 9.93 4.11 -11.73
N PRO A 65 11.15 3.59 -12.00
CA PRO A 65 11.51 2.18 -12.18
C PRO A 65 11.81 1.42 -10.87
N LYS A 66 11.72 2.09 -9.72
CA LYS A 66 11.94 1.45 -8.43
C LYS A 66 10.74 0.55 -8.07
N LYS A 67 11.02 -0.51 -7.30
CA LYS A 67 10.01 -1.45 -6.83
C LYS A 67 10.06 -1.51 -5.31
N GLN A 68 8.88 -1.51 -4.69
CA GLN A 68 8.79 -1.77 -3.26
C GLN A 68 8.72 -3.28 -3.00
N LYS A 69 9.45 -3.74 -1.98
CA LYS A 69 9.42 -5.12 -1.50
C LYS A 69 9.29 -5.10 0.01
N PHE A 70 8.33 -5.85 0.55
CA PHE A 70 8.30 -6.15 1.98
C PHE A 70 9.44 -7.10 2.30
N ARG A 71 10.29 -6.73 3.26
CA ARG A 71 11.42 -7.57 3.71
C ARG A 71 10.99 -8.60 4.74
N ARG A 72 9.89 -8.33 5.44
CA ARG A 72 9.24 -9.24 6.40
C ARG A 72 7.84 -9.62 5.88
N PRO A 73 7.32 -10.79 6.27
CA PRO A 73 5.92 -11.13 6.03
C PRO A 73 4.99 -10.08 6.64
N ILE A 74 3.82 -9.92 6.02
CA ILE A 74 2.70 -9.21 6.63
C ILE A 74 1.94 -10.24 7.45
N PHE A 75 1.88 -10.02 8.76
CA PHE A 75 1.07 -10.84 9.67
C PHE A 75 -0.34 -10.24 9.71
N LEU A 76 -1.35 -11.10 9.52
CA LEU A 76 -2.76 -10.70 9.43
C LEU A 76 -3.57 -11.13 10.67
N ASP A 77 -2.90 -11.79 11.60
CA ASP A 77 -3.40 -12.33 12.87
C ASP A 77 -2.99 -11.45 14.07
N LEU A 78 -2.44 -10.27 13.81
CA LEU A 78 -2.09 -9.31 14.86
C LEU A 78 -3.25 -8.35 15.04
N ASP A 79 -3.85 -8.35 16.23
CA ASP A 79 -4.78 -7.31 16.66
C ASP A 79 -4.02 -5.97 16.69
N ASP A 80 -4.61 -4.92 16.12
CA ASP A 80 -4.06 -3.55 15.99
C ASP A 80 -3.76 -2.87 17.35
N ASP A 81 -3.88 -3.59 18.46
CA ASP A 81 -3.61 -3.14 19.83
C ASP A 81 -2.12 -3.20 20.24
N THR A 82 -1.23 -3.70 19.37
CA THR A 82 0.22 -3.52 19.57
C THR A 82 0.75 -2.42 18.66
N ASP A 83 0.67 -1.19 19.18
CA ASP A 83 1.36 0.01 18.71
C ASP A 83 2.89 -0.19 18.81
N GLU A 84 3.46 -1.12 18.04
CA GLU A 84 4.90 -1.18 17.82
C GLU A 84 5.24 -0.27 16.64
N SER A 85 5.37 1.01 16.99
CA SER A 85 6.31 1.93 16.36
C SER A 85 7.58 1.19 15.91
N ASN A 86 7.66 0.82 14.64
CA ASN A 86 8.90 0.36 14.04
C ASN A 86 9.05 1.08 12.70
N GLU A 87 9.55 2.31 12.81
CA GLU A 87 10.48 2.86 11.83
C GLU A 87 11.43 1.74 11.38
N ASN A 88 11.40 1.38 10.10
CA ASN A 88 12.57 0.93 9.35
C ASN A 88 12.20 0.75 7.88
N THR A 89 12.01 1.88 7.19
CA THR A 89 12.20 1.93 5.74
C THR A 89 13.57 2.54 5.47
N GLU A 90 14.63 1.74 5.60
CA GLU A 90 15.95 2.14 5.11
C GLU A 90 15.96 1.94 3.58
N LEU A 91 16.05 3.06 2.86
CA LEU A 91 16.15 3.11 1.41
C LEU A 91 17.57 2.69 0.99
N VAL A 92 17.70 1.53 0.33
CA VAL A 92 18.90 1.15 -0.44
C VAL A 92 18.65 1.44 -1.92
#